data_AF-A0A9P0P8X1-F1
#
_entry.id   AF-A0A9P0P8X1-F1
#
_cell.length_a   1.000
_cell.length_b   1.000
_cell.length_c   1.000
_cell.angle_alpha   90.00
_cell.angle_beta   90.00
_cell.angle_gamma   90.00
#
_symmetry.space_group_name_H-M   'P 1'
#
loop_
_entity.id
_entity.type
_entity.pdbx_description
1 polymer ?
#
loop_
_entity_poly.entity_id
_entity_poly.type
_entity_poly.pdbx_seq_one_letter_code
_entity_poly.pdbx_strand_id
1 'polypeptide(L)' 'MDTERLIMLVHEQECLWNLNSENYHSRDLQRKAWKEIASEMKCTGDDLKKKMERFKRYLQKGV' A
#
# COMPACT_ATOMS: atom_id res chain seq x y z
N MET A 1 0.64 -12.08 -12.03
CA MET A 1 1.22 -11.39 -10.85
C MET A 1 0.92 -9.92 -11.03
N ASP A 2 -0.31 -9.58 -10.68
CA ASP A 2 -1.10 -8.47 -11.18
C ASP A 2 -0.70 -7.17 -10.47
N THR A 3 0.49 -6.66 -10.79
CA THR A 3 1.06 -5.46 -10.15
C THR A 3 0.15 -4.24 -10.32
N GLU A 4 -0.60 -4.16 -11.42
CA GLU A 4 -1.58 -3.10 -11.68
C GLU A 4 -2.72 -3.10 -10.65
N ARG A 5 -3.22 -4.29 -10.31
CA ARG A 5 -4.29 -4.45 -9.32
C ARG A 5 -3.83 -4.06 -7.92
N LEU A 6 -2.56 -4.33 -7.60
CA LEU A 6 -1.93 -3.86 -6.36
C LEU A 6 -1.91 -2.33 -6.29
N ILE A 7 -1.50 -1.69 -7.39
CA ILE A 7 -1.37 -0.24 -7.46
C ILE A 7 -2.73 0.41 -7.29
N MET A 8 -3.78 -0.12 -7.93
CA MET A 8 -5.15 0.39 -7.76
C MET A 8 -5.60 0.33 -6.30
N LEU A 9 -5.47 -0.83 -5.65
CA LEU A 9 -5.89 -0.99 -4.26
C LEU A 9 -5.08 -0.14 -3.28
N VAL A 10 -3.77 -0.01 -3.50
CA VAL A 10 -2.92 0.86 -2.68
C VAL A 10 -3.28 2.33 -2.91
N HIS A 11 -3.58 2.73 -4.15
CA HIS A 11 -3.97 4.10 -4.48
C HIS A 11 -5.34 4.46 -3.88
N GLU A 12 -6.27 3.51 -3.85
CA GLU A 12 -7.59 3.66 -3.22
C GLU A 12 -7.46 3.84 -1.70
N GLN A 13 -6.43 3.26 -1.09
CA GLN A 13 -6.13 3.38 0.33
C GLN A 13 -5.16 4.54 0.60
N GLU A 14 -5.68 5.77 0.64
CA GLU A 14 -4.90 6.99 0.92
C GLU A 14 -4.08 6.92 2.21
N CYS A 15 -4.49 6.12 3.20
CA CYS A 15 -3.74 5.90 4.44
C CYS A 15 -2.36 5.26 4.23
N LEU A 16 -2.08 4.69 3.04
CA LEU A 16 -0.82 4.02 2.72
C LEU A 16 0.22 4.94 2.06
N TRP A 17 -0.23 5.98 1.34
CA TRP A 17 0.64 6.84 0.53
C TRP A 17 0.49 8.33 0.83
N ASN A 18 -0.68 8.78 1.28
CA ASN A 18 -0.96 10.17 1.53
C ASN A 18 -0.44 10.59 2.90
N LEU A 19 0.81 11.04 2.96
CA LEU A 19 1.46 11.59 4.16
C LEU A 19 0.68 12.74 4.81
N ASN A 20 -0.17 13.42 4.03
CA ASN A 20 -0.97 14.56 4.47
C ASN A 20 -2.39 14.15 4.90
N SER A 21 -2.77 12.88 4.79
CA SER A 21 -4.03 12.37 5.32
C SER A 21 -3.88 12.11 6.81
N GLU A 22 -4.86 12.53 7.61
CA GLU A 22 -4.94 12.25 9.05
C GLU A 22 -4.86 10.73 9.32
N ASN A 23 -5.33 9.94 8.34
CA ASN A 23 -5.36 8.49 8.38
C ASN A 23 -3.99 7.84 8.15
N TYR A 24 -2.97 8.57 7.69
CA TYR A 24 -1.63 8.04 7.49
C TYR A 24 -0.92 7.72 8.80
N HIS A 25 -1.19 8.46 9.88
CA HIS A 25 -0.59 8.17 11.18
C HIS A 25 -1.19 6.92 11.85
N SER A 26 -2.34 6.46 11.36
CA SER A 26 -3.08 5.31 11.89
C SER A 26 -2.46 4.00 11.41
N ARG A 27 -1.56 3.45 12.25
CA ARG A 27 -0.96 2.13 12.03
C ARG A 27 -2.00 1.01 11.87
N ASP A 28 -3.14 1.12 12.56
CA ASP A 28 -4.25 0.19 12.45
C ASP A 28 -4.92 0.20 11.07
N LEU A 29 -5.16 1.40 10.51
CA LEU A 29 -5.72 1.54 9.15
C LEU A 29 -4.74 0.99 8.11
N GLN A 30 -3.46 1.31 8.22
CA GLN A 30 -2.44 0.74 7.33
C GLN A 30 -2.44 -0.78 7.41
N ARG A 31 -2.45 -1.36 8.61
CA ARG A 31 -2.43 -2.82 8.79
C ARG A 31 -3.70 -3.47 8.25
N LYS A 32 -4.86 -2.83 8.42
CA LYS A 32 -6.15 -3.30 7.89
C LYS A 32 -6.15 -3.28 6.36
N ALA A 33 -5.79 -2.14 5.76
CA ALA A 33 -5.64 -1.99 4.32
C ALA A 33 -4.69 -3.05 3.75
N TRP A 34 -3.54 -3.28 4.40
CA TRP A 34 -2.62 -4.33 3.97
C TRP A 34 -3.20 -5.74 4.04
N LYS A 35 -3.99 -6.02 5.07
CA LYS A 35 -4.63 -7.32 5.24
C LYS A 35 -5.69 -7.55 4.17
N GLU A 36 -6.47 -6.52 3.82
CA GLU A 36 -7.47 -6.57 2.75
C GLU A 36 -6.80 -6.79 1.39
N ILE A 37 -5.77 -6.01 1.07
CA ILE A 37 -5.01 -6.14 -0.18
C ILE A 37 -4.36 -7.53 -0.28
N ALA A 38 -3.73 -8.02 0.79
CA ALA A 38 -3.10 -9.34 0.81
C ALA A 38 -4.13 -10.47 0.62
N SER A 39 -5.31 -10.33 1.23
CA SER A 39 -6.42 -11.28 1.09
C SER A 39 -6.95 -11.31 -0.34
N GLU A 40 -7.11 -10.14 -0.96
CA GLU A 40 -7.64 -10.02 -2.33
C GLU A 40 -6.64 -10.52 -3.37
N MET A 41 -5.36 -10.21 -3.19
CA MET A 41 -4.29 -10.61 -4.11
C MET A 41 -3.85 -12.05 -3.96
N LYS A 42 -4.35 -12.77 -2.93
CA LYS A 42 -3.85 -14.09 -2.51
C LYS A 42 -2.32 -14.16 -2.47
N CYS A 43 -1.69 -13.04 -2.15
CA CYS A 43 -0.24 -12.89 -2.13
C CYS A 43 0.24 -12.85 -0.68
N THR A 44 1.37 -13.47 -0.41
CA THR A 44 2.02 -13.39 0.91
C THR A 44 2.42 -11.94 1.17
N GLY A 45 2.17 -11.44 2.39
CA GLY A 45 2.47 -10.06 2.76
C GLY A 45 3.93 -9.62 2.50
N ASP A 46 4.86 -10.57 2.40
CA ASP A 46 6.26 -10.32 2.07
C ASP A 46 6.47 -9.80 0.64
N ASP A 47 5.75 -10.35 -0.34
CA ASP A 47 5.84 -9.94 -1.75
C ASP A 47 5.25 -8.54 -1.95
N LEU A 48 4.15 -8.30 -1.23
CA LEU A 48 3.44 -7.03 -1.15
C LEU A 48 4.35 -5.94 -0.55
N LYS A 49 5.03 -6.27 0.54
CA LYS A 49 5.95 -5.36 1.24
C LYS A 49 7.12 -4.97 0.35
N LYS A 50 7.74 -5.91 -0.37
CA LYS A 50 8.82 -5.60 -1.33
C LYS A 50 8.37 -4.70 -2.48
N LYS A 51 7.19 -4.98 -3.07
CA LYS A 51 6.61 -4.11 -4.11
C LYS A 51 6.31 -2.72 -3.56
N MET A 52 5.82 -2.64 -2.33
CA MET A 52 5.52 -1.37 -1.68
C MET A 52 6.77 -0.58 -1.29
N GLU A 53 7.83 -1.20 -0.80
CA GLU A 53 9.08 -0.47 -0.50
C GLU A 53 9.64 0.20 -1.76
N ARG A 54 9.53 -0.48 -2.92
CA ARG A 54 9.79 0.15 -4.21
C ARG A 54 8.82 1.29 -4.48
N PHE A 55 7.52 1.08 -4.33
CA PHE A 55 6.50 2.09 -4.63
C PHE A 55 6.56 3.35 -3.74
N LYS A 56 6.73 3.19 -2.42
CA LYS A 56 6.99 4.29 -1.48
C LYS A 56 8.21 5.10 -1.86
N ARG A 57 9.27 4.45 -2.34
CA ARG A 57 10.47 5.13 -2.84
C ARG A 57 10.21 5.90 -4.14
N TYR A 58 9.35 5.38 -5.03
CA TYR A 58 8.90 6.13 -6.21
C TYR A 58 8.10 7.37 -5.84
N LEU A 59 7.18 7.26 -4.88
CA LEU A 59 6.37 8.39 -4.41
C LEU A 59 7.19 9.44 -3.65
N GLN A 60 8.15 9.04 -2.80
CA GLN A 60 9.02 9.98 -2.09
C GLN A 60 10.03 10.71 -2.99
N LYS A 61 10.34 10.16 -4.17
CA LYS A 61 11.26 10.79 -5.13
C LYS A 61 10.55 11.56 -6.24
N GLY A 62 9.23 11.56 -6.26
CA GLY A 62 8.40 12.11 -7.34
C GLY A 62 7.66 13.40 -7.00
N VAL A 63 8.13 14.17 -6.01
CA VAL A 63 7.71 15.56 -5.73
C VAL A 63 8.95 16.43 -5.67
#